data_AF-A0A2V9L3L1-F1
#
_entry.id   AF-A0A2V9L3L1-F1
#
_cell.length_a   1.000
_cell.length_b   1.000
_cell.length_c   1.000
_cell.angle_alpha   90.00
_cell.angle_beta   90.00
_cell.angle_gamma   90.00
#
_symmetry.space_group_name_H-M   'P 1'
#
loop_
_entity.id
_entity.type
_entity.pdbx_description
1 polymer ?
#
loop_
_entity_poly.entity_id
_entity_poly.type
_entity_poly.pdbx_seq_one_letter_code
_entity_poly.pdbx_strand_id
1 'polypeptide(L)' 'FWTLYTLTFFCVPSRALAQDNYEIQVYSYDTVEPGHTMVELHSNFTFEGSKTVKDGVLPTNHAWH' A
#
# COMPACT_ATOMS: atom_id res chain seq x y z
N PHE A 1 8.39 42.88 -11.61
CA PHE A 1 9.10 42.35 -10.44
C PHE A 1 8.26 41.46 -9.51
N TRP A 2 6.92 41.41 -9.62
CA TRP A 2 6.07 40.56 -8.75
C TRP A 2 5.45 39.32 -9.42
N THR A 3 5.38 39.30 -10.76
CA THR A 3 4.76 38.22 -11.56
C THR A 3 5.59 36.94 -11.65
N LEU A 4 6.90 37.00 -11.38
CA LEU A 4 7.77 35.81 -11.38
C LEU A 4 7.63 34.96 -10.11
N TYR A 5 7.12 35.52 -9.01
CA TYR A 5 7.00 34.80 -7.73
C TYR A 5 5.71 33.97 -7.66
N THR A 6 4.66 34.38 -8.37
CA THR A 6 3.32 33.76 -8.35
C THR A 6 3.29 32.41 -9.09
N LEU A 7 4.14 32.23 -10.10
CA LEU A 7 4.24 30.98 -10.87
C LEU A 7 5.02 29.88 -10.14
N THR A 8 5.90 30.24 -9.21
CA THR A 8 6.76 29.27 -8.50
C THR A 8 6.00 28.48 -7.44
N PHE A 9 4.86 28.97 -6.97
CA PHE A 9 4.07 28.32 -5.91
C PHE A 9 3.18 27.15 -6.42
N PHE A 10 2.89 27.12 -7.72
CA PHE A 10 2.01 26.09 -8.33
C PHE A 10 2.76 24.84 -8.82
N CYS A 11 4.09 24.80 -8.71
CA CYS A 11 4.91 23.74 -9.29
C CYS A 11 5.69 22.93 -8.23
N VAL A 12 5.19 22.88 -6.98
CA VAL A 12 5.67 21.91 -6.01
C VAL A 12 4.80 20.66 -6.17
N PRO A 13 5.31 19.56 -6.75
CA PRO A 13 4.55 18.32 -6.83
C PRO A 13 4.24 17.86 -5.41
N SER A 14 2.95 17.71 -5.10
CA SER A 14 2.52 16.98 -3.91
C SER A 14 3.12 15.57 -4.03
N ARG A 15 3.87 15.13 -3.01
CA ARG A 15 4.35 13.76 -2.96
C ARG A 15 3.11 12.86 -2.91
N ALA A 16 2.77 12.26 -4.05
CA ALA A 16 1.81 11.17 -4.06
C ALA A 16 2.38 10.12 -3.12
N LEU A 17 1.63 9.80 -2.06
CA LEU A 17 1.93 8.63 -1.26
C LEU A 17 1.77 7.45 -2.21
N ALA A 18 2.88 6.90 -2.68
CA ALA A 18 2.84 5.63 -3.39
C ALA A 18 2.21 4.61 -2.44
N GLN A 19 1.38 3.73 -2.98
CA GLN A 19 0.92 2.58 -2.23
C GLN A 19 2.18 1.82 -1.81
N ASP A 20 2.34 1.59 -0.51
CA ASP A 20 3.43 0.79 0.04
C ASP A 20 3.39 -0.64 -0.54
N ASN A 21 4.34 -1.49 -0.16
CA ASN A 21 4.29 -2.91 -0.50
C ASN A 21 2.88 -3.45 -0.21
N TYR A 22 2.29 -4.17 -1.17
CA TYR A 22 0.92 -4.65 -1.04
C TYR A 22 0.88 -6.16 -1.27
N GLU A 23 0.05 -6.84 -0.50
CA GLU A 23 -0.16 -8.28 -0.60
C GLU A 23 -1.57 -8.53 -1.14
N ILE A 24 -1.68 -9.34 -2.20
CA ILE A 24 -2.98 -9.85 -2.66
C ILE A 24 -3.15 -11.23 -2.04
N GLN A 25 -4.17 -11.37 -1.19
CA GLN A 25 -4.56 -12.66 -0.63
C GLN A 25 -5.80 -13.15 -1.36
N VAL A 26 -5.74 -14.40 -1.85
CA VAL A 26 -6.85 -15.04 -2.56
C VAL A 26 -7.32 -16.21 -1.72
N TYR A 27 -8.49 -16.05 -1.09
CA TYR A 27 -9.14 -17.11 -0.33
C TYR A 27 -10.17 -17.82 -1.20
N SER A 28 -10.14 -19.15 -1.17
CA SER A 28 -11.25 -19.95 -1.68
C SER A 28 -12.30 -20.02 -0.57
N TYR A 29 -13.52 -19.60 -0.87
CA TYR A 29 -14.64 -19.65 0.08
C TYR A 29 -15.90 -20.12 -0.66
N ASP A 30 -16.68 -20.97 0.01
CA ASP A 30 -17.96 -21.50 -0.51
C ASP A 30 -19.05 -20.44 -0.40
N THR A 31 -19.88 -20.26 -1.42
CA THR A 31 -20.91 -19.21 -1.47
C THR A 31 -21.76 -19.12 -0.19
N VAL A 32 -21.81 -17.94 0.45
CA VAL A 32 -22.64 -17.65 1.62
C VAL A 32 -24.11 -17.49 1.20
N GLU A 33 -25.02 -18.14 1.94
CA GLU A 33 -26.47 -18.02 1.75
C GLU A 33 -26.98 -16.59 2.05
N PRO A 34 -28.08 -16.14 1.39
CA PRO A 34 -28.68 -14.84 1.68
C PRO A 34 -29.00 -14.63 3.17
N GLY A 35 -28.79 -13.41 3.66
CA GLY A 35 -29.09 -13.03 5.04
C GLY A 35 -27.99 -13.29 6.06
N HIS A 36 -26.83 -13.81 5.64
CA HIS A 36 -25.67 -14.04 6.50
C HIS A 36 -24.58 -12.97 6.27
N THR A 37 -23.88 -12.61 7.33
CA THR A 37 -22.73 -11.70 7.29
C THR A 37 -21.44 -12.51 7.43
N MET A 38 -20.57 -12.41 6.44
CA MET A 38 -19.19 -12.89 6.54
C MET A 38 -18.34 -11.82 7.24
N VAL A 39 -17.54 -12.25 8.21
CA VAL A 39 -16.51 -11.40 8.85
C VAL A 39 -15.16 -12.08 8.68
N GLU A 40 -14.21 -11.34 8.14
CA GLU A 40 -12.85 -11.79 7.86
C GLU A 40 -11.87 -10.74 8.42
N LEU A 41 -10.86 -11.21 9.16
CA LEU A 41 -9.81 -10.37 9.73
C LEU A 41 -8.47 -10.90 9.25
N HIS A 42 -7.67 -10.01 8.67
CA HIS A 42 -6.31 -10.34 8.23
C HIS A 42 -5.31 -9.30 8.75
N SER A 43 -4.14 -9.80 9.10
CA SER A 43 -3.00 -8.98 9.49
C SER A 43 -1.74 -9.69 9.03
N ASN A 44 -0.85 -8.99 8.33
CA ASN A 44 0.44 -9.54 7.95
C ASN A 44 1.54 -8.68 8.57
N PHE A 45 2.37 -9.28 9.41
CA PHE A 45 3.55 -8.61 9.94
C PHE A 45 4.80 -9.43 9.62
N THR A 46 5.73 -8.82 8.90
CA THR A 46 7.02 -9.43 8.57
C THR A 46 8.07 -8.97 9.57
N PHE A 47 8.28 -9.71 10.66
CA PHE A 47 9.29 -9.37 11.68
C PHE A 47 10.73 -9.40 11.17
N GLU A 48 11.06 -10.27 10.23
CA GLU A 48 12.36 -10.28 9.56
C GLU A 48 12.13 -10.55 8.08
N GLY A 49 12.54 -9.61 7.23
CA GLY A 49 12.26 -9.64 5.81
C GLY A 49 13.42 -9.11 4.99
N SER A 50 13.23 -9.00 3.67
CA SER A 50 14.28 -8.43 2.83
C SER A 50 14.43 -6.94 3.10
N LYS A 51 15.68 -6.47 3.19
CA LYS A 51 16.00 -5.03 3.27
C LYS A 51 16.23 -4.41 1.89
N THR A 52 16.34 -5.23 0.85
CA THR A 52 16.60 -4.80 -0.54
C THR A 52 15.58 -5.41 -1.48
N VAL A 53 15.50 -4.87 -2.70
CA VAL A 53 14.73 -5.51 -3.76
C VAL A 53 15.39 -6.86 -4.07
N LYS A 54 14.60 -7.93 -4.09
CA LYS A 54 15.09 -9.27 -4.40
C LYS A 54 14.13 -9.91 -5.41
N ASP A 55 14.67 -10.32 -6.57
CA ASP A 55 13.88 -10.98 -7.62
C ASP A 55 12.63 -10.16 -8.06
N GLY A 56 12.75 -8.83 -8.06
CA GLY A 56 11.64 -7.91 -8.37
C GLY A 56 10.67 -7.65 -7.22
N VAL A 57 10.84 -8.30 -6.07
CA VAL A 57 10.03 -8.09 -4.86
C VAL A 57 10.61 -6.95 -4.03
N LEU A 58 9.76 -6.02 -3.59
CA LEU A 58 10.14 -4.89 -2.75
C LEU A 58 10.58 -5.34 -1.34
N PRO A 59 11.38 -4.53 -0.61
CA PRO A 59 11.74 -4.83 0.78
C PRO A 59 10.52 -5.08 1.67
N THR A 60 10.62 -6.08 2.55
CA THR A 60 9.54 -6.51 3.46
C THR A 60 9.93 -6.45 4.93
N ASN A 61 11.17 -6.10 5.28
CA ASN A 61 11.60 -6.09 6.68
C ASN A 61 10.76 -5.13 7.53
N HIS A 62 10.08 -5.65 8.54
CA HIS A 62 9.12 -4.93 9.40
C HIS A 62 7.91 -4.36 8.65
N ALA A 63 7.59 -4.89 7.47
CA ALA A 63 6.36 -4.52 6.76
C ALA A 63 5.14 -4.97 7.58
N TRP A 64 4.12 -4.12 7.62
CA TRP A 64 2.87 -4.37 8.31
C TRP A 64 1.69 -3.99 7.42
N HIS A 65 0.80 -4.94 7.16
CA HIS A 65 -0.41 -4.80 6.33
C HIS A 65 -1.66 -5.17 7.14
#